data_AF-A0A537QM08-F1
#
_entry.id   AF-A0A537QM08-F1
#
_cell.length_a   1.000
_cell.length_b   1.000
_cell.length_c   1.000
_cell.angle_alpha   90.00
_cell.angle_beta   90.00
_cell.angle_gamma   90.00
#
_symmetry.space_group_name_H-M   'P 1'
#
loop_
_entity.id
_entity.type
_entity.pdbx_description
1 polymer ?
#
loop_
_entity_poly.entity_id
_entity_poly.type
_entity_poly.pdbx_seq_one_letter_code
_entity_poly.pdbx_strand_id
1 'polypeptide(L)' 'MLLIPCPWCGPRDEIEFHYGGEAHIARPTDPDALGDSAWAEYLFMRN' A
#
# COMPACT_ATOMS: atom_id res chain seq x y z
N MET A 1 16.57 10.24 10.63
CA MET A 1 15.23 10.55 11.11
C MET A 1 14.56 11.44 10.09
N LEU A 2 13.64 10.87 9.33
CA LEU A 2 12.76 11.57 8.41
C LEU A 2 11.61 12.21 9.19
N LEU A 3 11.22 13.42 8.78
CA LEU A 3 10.01 14.07 9.26
C LEU A 3 8.91 13.91 8.21
N ILE A 4 7.91 13.09 8.53
CA ILE A 4 6.79 12.80 7.63
C ILE A 4 5.66 13.80 7.90
N PRO A 5 5.17 14.54 6.89
CA PRO A 5 4.10 15.51 7.07
C PRO A 5 2.74 14.80 7.17
N CYS A 6 2.35 14.40 8.38
CA CYS A 6 1.01 13.84 8.61
C CYS A 6 -0.04 14.91 8.26
N PRO A 7 -1.02 14.60 7.38
CA PRO A 7 -2.06 15.56 6.97
C PRO A 7 -2.90 16.13 8.12
N TRP A 8 -2.91 15.45 9.28
CA TRP A 8 -3.72 15.81 10.43
C TRP A 8 -2.90 16.30 11.63
N CYS A 9 -1.67 15.82 11.77
CA CYS A 9 -0.84 16.05 12.96
C CYS A 9 0.40 16.93 12.70
N GLY A 10 0.67 17.31 11.44
CA GLY A 10 1.87 18.03 11.03
C GLY A 10 3.11 17.13 10.89
N PRO A 11 4.33 17.69 10.85
CA PRO A 11 5.58 16.93 10.77
C PRO A 11 5.80 16.06 12.01
N ARG A 12 6.07 14.76 11.83
CA ARG A 12 6.31 13.79 12.92
C ARG A 12 7.47 12.85 12.55
N ASP A 13 8.10 12.23 13.55
CA ASP A 13 9.21 11.30 13.34
C ASP A 13 8.76 10.01 12.64
N GLU A 14 9.63 9.45 11.79
CA GLU A 14 9.33 8.26 10.98
C GLU A 14 8.88 7.04 11.78
N ILE A 15 9.32 6.92 13.04
CA ILE A 15 9.00 5.81 13.94
C ILE A 15 7.53 5.78 14.38
N GLU A 16 6.78 6.87 14.18
CA GLU A 16 5.34 6.94 14.46
C GLU A 16 4.49 6.35 13.33
N PHE A 17 5.09 6.02 12.18
CA PHE A 17 4.40 5.54 10.99
C PHE A 17 4.81 4.10 10.65
N HIS A 18 3.92 3.42 9.95
CA HIS A 18 4.21 2.13 9.32
C HIS A 18 4.29 2.32 7.80
N TYR A 19 5.31 1.74 7.17
CA TYR A 19 5.44 1.79 5.71
C TYR A 19 4.42 0.87 5.05
N GLY A 20 3.52 1.45 4.25
CA GLY A 20 2.42 0.73 3.59
C GLY A 20 2.76 0.13 2.22
N GLY A 21 3.98 0.32 1.71
CA GLY A 21 4.35 -0.08 0.36
C GLY A 21 3.84 0.87 -0.73
N GLU A 22 3.76 0.37 -1.97
CA GLU A 22 3.30 1.12 -3.15
C GLU A 22 1.83 1.55 -3.02
N ALA A 23 1.56 2.83 -3.30
CA ALA A 23 0.22 3.39 -3.26
C ALA A 23 -0.62 2.98 -4.50
N HIS A 24 -1.92 3.22 -4.42
CA HIS A 24 -2.88 3.07 -5.54
C HIS A 24 -3.10 1.65 -6.08
N ILE A 25 -2.73 0.61 -5.32
CA ILE A 25 -3.09 -0.78 -5.65
C ILE A 25 -4.42 -1.13 -5.00
N ALA A 26 -5.49 -1.06 -5.79
CA ALA A 26 -6.82 -1.41 -5.34
C ALA A 26 -7.00 -2.94 -5.27
N ARG A 27 -7.73 -3.41 -4.26
CA ARG A 27 -8.20 -4.80 -4.22
C ARG A 27 -9.20 -5.03 -5.36
N PRO A 28 -9.06 -6.11 -6.15
CA PRO A 28 -10.06 -6.49 -7.15
C PRO A 28 -11.46 -6.60 -6.53
N THR A 29 -12.47 -6.02 -7.19
CA THR A 29 -13.86 -6.01 -6.69
C THR A 29 -14.51 -7.37 -6.73
N ASP A 30 -14.10 -8.23 -7.65
CA ASP A 30 -14.52 -9.62 -7.78
C ASP A 30 -13.30 -10.53 -8.01
N PRO A 31 -12.63 -10.99 -6.94
CA PRO A 31 -11.45 -11.84 -7.04
C PRO A 31 -11.71 -13.20 -7.71
N ASP A 32 -12.93 -13.75 -7.58
CA ASP A 32 -13.27 -15.07 -8.08
C ASP A 32 -13.43 -15.08 -9.63
N ALA A 33 -13.62 -13.91 -10.22
CA ALA A 33 -13.62 -13.73 -11.68
C ALA A 33 -12.20 -13.65 -12.28
N LEU A 34 -11.15 -13.58 -11.45
CA LEU A 34 -9.76 -13.51 -11.92
C LEU A 34 -9.16 -14.90 -12.12
N GLY A 35 -8.24 -15.01 -13.08
CA GLY A 35 -7.35 -16.16 -13.19
C GLY A 35 -6.17 -16.06 -12.22
N ASP A 36 -5.55 -17.20 -11.93
CA ASP A 36 -4.44 -17.32 -10.96
C ASP A 36 -3.29 -16.34 -11.22
N SER A 37 -2.96 -16.05 -12.49
CA SER A 37 -1.89 -15.12 -12.84
C SER A 37 -2.20 -13.69 -12.40
N ALA A 38 -3.40 -13.19 -12.72
CA ALA A 38 -3.84 -11.86 -12.33
C ALA A 38 -3.99 -11.75 -10.80
N TRP A 39 -4.40 -12.84 -10.14
CA TRP A 39 -4.47 -12.87 -8.69
C TRP A 39 -3.09 -12.87 -8.03
N ALA A 40 -2.13 -13.62 -8.56
CA ALA A 40 -0.75 -13.63 -8.09
C ALA A 40 -0.08 -12.26 -8.25
N GLU A 41 -0.36 -11.55 -9.33
CA GLU A 41 0.11 -10.17 -9.54
C GLU A 41 -0.41 -9.24 -8.43
N TYR A 42 -1.70 -9.30 -8.13
CA TYR A 42 -2.27 -8.55 -7.01
C TYR A 42 -1.69 -8.95 -5.65
N LEU A 43 -1.43 -10.22 -5.39
CA LEU A 43 -0.96 -10.67 -4.08
C LEU A 43 0.51 -10.36 -3.82
N PHE A 44 1.38 -10.49 -4.82
CA PHE A 44 2.82 -10.59 -4.59
C PHE A 44 3.66 -9.53 -5.32
N MET A 45 3.15 -8.92 -6.39
CA MET A 45 3.96 -8.04 -7.23
C MET A 45 3.77 -6.58 -6.87
N ARG A 46 4.85 -5.89 -6.53
CA ARG A 46 4.91 -4.44 -6.21
C ARG A 46 6.20 -3.86 -6.81
N ASN A 47 6.21 -2.58 -7.16
CA ASN A 47 7.42 -1.85 -7.59
C ASN A 47 8.31 -1.45 -6.41
#